data_AF-A0A480B4E6-F1
#
_entry.id   AF-A0A480B4E6-F1
#
_cell.length_a   1.000
_cell.length_b   1.000
_cell.length_c   1.000
_cell.angle_alpha   90.00
_cell.angle_beta   90.00
_cell.angle_gamma   90.00
#
_symmetry.space_group_name_H-M   'P 1'
#
loop_
_entity.id
_entity.type
_entity.pdbx_description
1 polymer ?
#
loop_
_entity_poly.entity_id
_entity_poly.type
_entity_poly.pdbx_seq_one_letter_code
_entity_poly.pdbx_strand_id
1 'polypeptide(L)'
;MSLFVKSVLLIIVCVCSVVLGGCTSSRLTLFDGDPYTADDIKSMVEEHFEAYHPRLVLQSSKVITTKPYKRNEYTFFDENNGFVFSARASVEVPQLPIPGGQRVTTANMRYAEAYLNHMNGNIAGLAAKYGFHIATPEESEALFKSQIMRKEGTSTVPLFEADDMIFLNQTSTGANALALLRQMYDLYKPNGDGVLVSSVYGRKIGFYYLPNGETDKRKALYIEKFRIGGDKEEWRDTLMSGIGYSDENAEHIERKLVALIDRKIQQAVSGE
;
A
#
# COMPACT_ATOMS: atom_id res chain seq x y z
N MET A 1 25.66 -50.73 -13.54
CA MET A 1 25.50 -49.42 -12.89
C MET A 1 24.93 -49.64 -11.49
N SER A 2 25.72 -49.38 -10.44
CA SER A 2 25.36 -49.68 -9.04
C SER A 2 24.04 -49.00 -8.64
N LEU A 3 23.24 -49.66 -7.80
CA LEU A 3 22.00 -49.11 -7.20
C LEU A 3 22.24 -47.71 -6.60
N PHE A 4 23.42 -47.46 -6.06
CA PHE A 4 23.83 -46.17 -5.50
C PHE A 4 23.86 -45.04 -6.54
N VAL A 5 24.36 -45.32 -7.75
CA VAL A 5 24.46 -44.34 -8.84
C VAL A 5 23.07 -43.97 -9.37
N LYS A 6 22.14 -44.94 -9.42
CA LYS A 6 20.76 -44.70 -9.82
C LYS A 6 20.02 -43.83 -8.80
N SER A 7 20.20 -44.08 -7.51
CA SER A 7 19.56 -43.27 -6.46
C SER A 7 20.08 -41.84 -6.40
N VAL A 8 21.38 -41.63 -6.58
CA VAL A 8 21.97 -40.28 -6.64
C VAL A 8 21.49 -39.49 -7.86
N LEU A 9 21.42 -40.13 -9.04
CA LEU A 9 20.86 -39.50 -10.23
C LEU A 9 19.38 -39.15 -10.06
N LEU A 10 18.61 -40.02 -9.41
CA LEU A 10 17.19 -39.77 -9.16
C LEU A 10 16.98 -38.60 -8.18
N ILE A 11 17.82 -38.49 -7.15
CA ILE A 11 17.80 -37.35 -6.21
C ILE A 11 18.20 -36.07 -6.92
N ILE A 12 19.25 -36.09 -7.77
CA ILE A 12 19.66 -34.92 -8.56
C ILE A 12 18.56 -34.52 -9.55
N VAL A 13 17.91 -35.48 -10.22
CA VAL A 13 16.80 -35.19 -11.14
C VAL A 13 15.58 -34.66 -10.37
N CYS A 14 15.25 -35.20 -9.18
CA CYS A 14 14.20 -34.67 -8.30
C CYS A 14 14.53 -33.25 -7.81
N VAL A 15 15.76 -33.00 -7.36
CA VAL A 15 16.19 -31.66 -6.94
C VAL A 15 16.17 -30.71 -8.15
N CYS A 16 16.62 -31.14 -9.33
CA CYS A 16 16.53 -30.35 -10.55
C CYS A 16 15.08 -30.12 -10.98
N SER A 17 14.15 -31.07 -10.80
CA SER A 17 12.73 -30.87 -11.13
C SER A 17 11.95 -30.12 -10.06
N VAL A 18 12.41 -30.06 -8.81
CA VAL A 18 11.86 -29.16 -7.79
C VAL A 18 12.45 -27.75 -7.93
N VAL A 19 13.71 -27.63 -8.33
CA VAL A 19 14.40 -26.33 -8.58
C VAL A 19 14.03 -25.74 -9.95
N LEU A 20 13.71 -26.55 -10.96
CA LEU A 20 13.35 -26.12 -12.31
C LEU A 20 11.87 -26.32 -12.66
N GLY A 21 11.11 -27.09 -11.87
CA GLY A 21 9.72 -27.45 -12.14
C GLY A 21 8.72 -27.01 -11.06
N GLY A 22 9.14 -26.21 -10.07
CA GLY A 22 8.22 -25.36 -9.32
C GLY A 22 7.83 -24.16 -10.20
N CYS A 23 6.55 -23.83 -10.29
CA CYS A 23 5.98 -22.77 -11.12
C CYS A 23 6.36 -21.34 -10.67
N THR A 24 7.64 -21.08 -10.42
CA THR A 24 8.21 -19.74 -10.32
C THR A 24 9.37 -19.67 -11.29
N SER A 25 9.21 -18.90 -12.37
CA SER A 25 10.32 -18.61 -13.28
C SER A 25 11.52 -18.12 -12.47
N SER A 26 12.63 -18.87 -12.51
CA SER A 26 13.83 -18.60 -11.71
C SER A 26 14.15 -17.11 -11.70
N ARG A 27 14.38 -16.53 -10.53
CA ARG A 27 14.72 -15.10 -10.37
C ARG A 27 16.03 -14.73 -11.06
N LEU A 28 16.92 -15.70 -11.28
CA LEU A 28 18.20 -15.52 -11.94
C LEU A 28 18.14 -15.90 -13.42
N THR A 29 18.87 -15.17 -14.26
CA THR A 29 18.90 -15.33 -15.71
C THR A 29 20.25 -14.85 -16.27
N LEU A 30 20.41 -14.83 -17.59
CA LEU A 30 21.53 -14.16 -18.27
C LEU A 30 21.20 -12.67 -18.46
N PHE A 31 22.20 -11.79 -18.64
CA PHE A 31 21.96 -10.36 -18.92
C PHE A 31 21.08 -10.10 -20.15
N ASP A 32 21.16 -11.01 -21.12
CA ASP A 32 20.38 -11.03 -22.37
C ASP A 32 19.15 -11.94 -22.30
N GLY A 33 18.90 -12.57 -21.15
CA GLY A 33 17.76 -13.43 -20.92
C GLY A 33 16.45 -12.66 -20.92
N ASP A 34 15.35 -13.39 -20.96
CA ASP A 34 14.02 -12.78 -20.97
C ASP A 34 13.59 -12.36 -19.55
N PRO A 35 12.90 -11.22 -19.41
CA PRO A 35 12.27 -10.82 -18.16
C PRO A 35 11.10 -11.76 -17.83
N TYR A 36 10.41 -11.54 -16.71
CA TYR A 36 9.16 -12.25 -16.42
C TYR A 36 8.16 -12.10 -17.58
N THR A 37 7.50 -13.21 -17.90
CA THR A 37 6.41 -13.26 -18.87
C THR A 37 5.14 -12.65 -18.27
N ALA A 38 4.11 -12.45 -19.09
CA ALA A 38 2.81 -12.03 -18.59
C ALA A 38 2.21 -13.07 -17.62
N ASP A 39 2.36 -14.36 -17.92
CA ASP A 39 1.83 -15.45 -17.08
C ASP A 39 2.56 -15.53 -15.74
N ASP A 40 3.88 -15.33 -15.72
CA ASP A 40 4.64 -15.23 -14.46
C ASP A 40 4.10 -14.09 -13.57
N ILE A 41 3.89 -12.90 -14.16
CA ILE A 41 3.36 -11.76 -13.42
C ILE A 41 1.96 -12.03 -12.91
N LYS A 42 1.10 -12.62 -13.75
CA LYS A 42 -0.26 -13.01 -13.37
C LYS A 42 -0.23 -13.92 -12.15
N SER A 43 0.51 -15.03 -12.21
CA SER A 43 0.62 -15.99 -11.11
C SER A 43 1.18 -15.35 -9.85
N MET A 44 2.25 -14.56 -9.97
CA MET A 44 2.87 -13.87 -8.82
C MET A 44 1.90 -12.91 -8.13
N VAL A 45 1.10 -12.14 -8.88
CA VAL A 45 0.15 -11.18 -8.29
C VAL A 45 -1.07 -11.89 -7.70
N GLU A 46 -1.62 -12.90 -8.38
CA GLU A 46 -2.76 -13.67 -7.89
C GLU A 46 -2.43 -14.45 -6.61
N GLU A 47 -1.22 -15.02 -6.52
CA GLU A 47 -0.71 -15.68 -5.32
C GLU A 47 -0.44 -14.67 -4.20
N HIS A 48 0.28 -13.58 -4.50
CA HIS A 48 0.69 -12.61 -3.47
C HIS A 48 -0.49 -11.86 -2.86
N PHE A 49 -1.58 -11.64 -3.60
CA PHE A 49 -2.78 -10.95 -3.11
C PHE A 49 -3.99 -11.87 -2.99
N GLU A 50 -3.81 -13.17 -2.72
CA GLU A 50 -4.90 -14.17 -2.67
C GLU A 50 -6.11 -13.72 -1.83
N ALA A 51 -5.88 -13.05 -0.69
CA ALA A 51 -6.93 -12.54 0.21
C ALA A 51 -7.85 -11.48 -0.45
N TYR A 52 -7.41 -10.86 -1.55
CA TYR A 52 -8.14 -9.87 -2.35
C TYR A 52 -8.75 -10.47 -3.62
N HIS A 53 -8.61 -11.79 -3.80
CA HIS A 53 -9.16 -12.58 -4.89
C HIS A 53 -8.96 -11.96 -6.30
N PRO A 54 -7.72 -11.65 -6.72
CA PRO A 54 -7.48 -11.04 -8.02
C PRO A 54 -7.81 -12.03 -9.14
N ARG A 55 -8.33 -11.54 -10.26
CA ARG A 55 -8.48 -12.34 -11.49
C ARG A 55 -7.97 -11.58 -12.69
N LEU A 56 -6.69 -11.75 -13.00
CA LEU A 56 -6.00 -10.94 -13.99
C LEU A 56 -6.15 -11.49 -15.41
N VAL A 57 -6.50 -10.59 -16.33
CA VAL A 57 -6.55 -10.84 -17.77
C VAL A 57 -5.61 -9.87 -18.48
N LEU A 58 -4.68 -10.41 -19.27
CA LEU A 58 -3.75 -9.61 -20.05
C LEU A 58 -4.51 -8.78 -21.11
N GLN A 59 -4.33 -7.46 -21.06
CA GLN A 59 -4.92 -6.52 -22.02
C GLN A 59 -3.93 -6.14 -23.11
N SER A 60 -2.66 -5.93 -22.75
CA SER A 60 -1.63 -5.59 -23.71
C SER A 60 -0.23 -5.99 -23.24
N SER A 61 0.67 -6.20 -24.20
CA SER A 61 2.09 -6.42 -23.97
C SER A 61 2.91 -5.53 -24.89
N LYS A 62 3.93 -4.89 -24.33
CA LYS A 62 4.82 -3.97 -25.04
C LYS A 62 6.27 -4.25 -24.70
N VAL A 63 7.09 -4.46 -25.72
CA VAL A 63 8.55 -4.54 -25.56
C VAL A 63 9.10 -3.11 -25.53
N ILE A 64 9.83 -2.77 -24.46
CA ILE A 64 10.43 -1.43 -24.27
C ILE A 64 11.90 -1.44 -24.70
N THR A 65 12.65 -2.49 -24.34
CA THR A 65 14.07 -2.64 -24.67
C THR A 65 14.36 -4.09 -24.99
N THR A 66 15.12 -4.32 -26.08
CA THR A 66 15.36 -5.66 -26.62
C THR A 66 16.69 -6.28 -26.19
N LYS A 67 17.78 -5.52 -26.03
CA LYS A 67 19.08 -5.95 -25.44
C LYS A 67 20.02 -4.77 -25.15
N PRO A 68 20.99 -4.91 -24.21
CA PRO A 68 20.92 -5.78 -23.03
C PRO A 68 19.87 -5.24 -22.03
N TYR A 69 19.57 -5.98 -20.95
CA TYR A 69 18.57 -5.56 -19.94
C TYR A 69 17.18 -5.42 -20.54
N LYS A 70 16.69 -6.53 -21.12
CA LYS A 70 15.35 -6.60 -21.71
C LYS A 70 14.32 -6.05 -20.74
N ARG A 71 13.41 -5.24 -21.27
CA ARG A 71 12.31 -4.67 -20.50
C ARG A 71 11.02 -4.80 -21.29
N ASN A 72 10.02 -5.37 -20.64
CA ASN A 72 8.67 -5.47 -21.12
C ASN A 72 7.73 -4.73 -20.17
N GLU A 73 6.61 -4.28 -20.71
CA GLU A 73 5.49 -3.74 -19.96
C GLU A 73 4.24 -4.54 -20.33
N TYR A 74 3.44 -4.86 -19.31
CA TYR A 74 2.20 -5.59 -19.46
C TYR A 74 1.09 -4.83 -18.75
N THR A 75 -0.06 -4.73 -19.40
CA THR A 75 -1.27 -4.16 -18.82
C THR A 75 -2.26 -5.28 -18.52
N PHE A 76 -2.76 -5.33 -17.31
CA PHE A 76 -3.76 -6.30 -16.86
C PHE A 76 -5.03 -5.59 -16.44
N PHE A 77 -6.16 -6.26 -16.70
CA PHE A 77 -7.43 -5.95 -16.09
C PHE A 77 -7.72 -7.01 -15.03
N ASP A 78 -8.07 -6.58 -13.82
CA ASP A 78 -8.59 -7.47 -12.79
C ASP A 78 -10.11 -7.60 -12.97
N GLU A 79 -10.57 -8.76 -13.47
CA GLU A 79 -11.99 -9.03 -13.70
C GLU A 79 -12.81 -9.07 -12.41
N ASN A 80 -12.20 -9.44 -11.28
CA ASN A 80 -12.92 -9.54 -10.02
C ASN A 80 -13.08 -8.17 -9.37
N ASN A 81 -12.02 -7.37 -9.37
CA ASN A 81 -11.99 -6.08 -8.68
C ASN A 81 -12.26 -4.87 -9.61
N GLY A 82 -12.30 -5.08 -10.93
CA GLY A 82 -12.80 -4.07 -11.88
C GLY A 82 -11.86 -2.89 -12.13
N PHE A 83 -10.54 -3.07 -12.05
CA PHE A 83 -9.56 -2.02 -12.36
C PHE A 83 -8.43 -2.52 -13.27
N VAL A 84 -7.71 -1.56 -13.85
CA VAL A 84 -6.58 -1.81 -14.74
C VAL A 84 -5.29 -1.33 -14.07
N PHE A 85 -4.21 -2.09 -14.26
CA PHE A 85 -2.87 -1.65 -13.89
C PHE A 85 -1.84 -2.10 -14.92
N SER A 86 -0.71 -1.40 -14.94
CA SER A 86 0.44 -1.75 -15.78
C SER A 86 1.65 -2.06 -14.93
N ALA A 87 2.32 -3.16 -15.25
CA ALA A 87 3.51 -3.64 -14.56
C ALA A 87 4.68 -3.75 -15.54
N ARG A 88 5.86 -3.38 -15.07
CA ARG A 88 7.11 -3.60 -15.81
C ARG A 88 7.75 -4.91 -15.37
N ALA A 89 8.37 -5.59 -16.30
CA ALA A 89 9.32 -6.67 -16.03
C ALA A 89 10.63 -6.39 -16.75
N SER A 90 11.74 -6.50 -16.04
CA SER A 90 13.08 -6.26 -16.58
C SER A 90 14.07 -7.31 -16.14
N VAL A 91 15.15 -7.42 -16.90
CA VAL A 91 16.40 -8.03 -16.44
C VAL A 91 17.35 -6.92 -16.02
N GLU A 92 17.88 -7.01 -14.80
CA GLU A 92 18.79 -6.03 -14.21
C GLU A 92 20.08 -6.71 -13.74
N VAL A 93 21.10 -5.89 -13.45
CA VAL A 93 22.31 -6.39 -12.77
C VAL A 93 21.90 -6.81 -11.35
N PRO A 94 22.23 -8.04 -10.93
CA PRO A 94 21.91 -8.49 -9.58
C PRO A 94 22.53 -7.60 -8.51
N GLN A 95 21.82 -7.39 -7.39
CA GLN A 95 22.34 -6.61 -6.25
C GLN A 95 23.54 -7.29 -5.56
N LEU A 96 23.59 -8.63 -5.61
CA LEU A 96 24.72 -9.42 -5.13
C LEU A 96 25.72 -9.62 -6.29
N PRO A 97 27.03 -9.81 -6.01
CA PRO A 97 28.06 -10.02 -7.03
C PRO A 97 27.97 -11.44 -7.63
N ILE A 98 26.80 -11.80 -8.14
CA ILE A 98 26.50 -13.07 -8.82
C ILE A 98 26.59 -12.80 -10.32
N PRO A 99 27.36 -13.59 -11.09
CA PRO A 99 27.38 -13.47 -12.55
C PRO A 99 25.99 -13.68 -13.16
N GLY A 100 25.62 -12.86 -14.15
CA GLY A 100 24.35 -12.96 -14.88
C GLY A 100 23.38 -11.82 -14.57
N GLY A 101 22.15 -11.97 -15.02
CA GLY A 101 21.06 -11.02 -14.81
C GLY A 101 20.06 -11.49 -13.75
N GLN A 102 19.29 -10.55 -13.22
CA GLN A 102 18.20 -10.80 -12.28
C GLN A 102 16.89 -10.31 -12.87
N ARG A 103 15.88 -11.18 -12.89
CA ARG A 103 14.52 -10.77 -13.24
C ARG A 103 13.93 -9.95 -12.11
N VAL A 104 13.38 -8.79 -12.44
CA VAL A 104 12.68 -7.90 -11.52
C VAL A 104 11.35 -7.49 -12.12
N THR A 105 10.40 -7.15 -11.26
CA THR A 105 9.11 -6.63 -11.67
C THR A 105 8.58 -5.59 -10.69
N THR A 106 7.76 -4.67 -11.18
CA THR A 106 7.00 -3.72 -10.35
C THR A 106 5.58 -4.21 -10.06
N ALA A 107 5.22 -5.44 -10.44
CA ALA A 107 3.84 -5.91 -10.45
C ALA A 107 3.11 -5.74 -9.12
N ASN A 108 3.69 -6.23 -8.01
CA ASN A 108 2.99 -6.20 -6.72
C ASN A 108 2.73 -4.76 -6.24
N MET A 109 3.72 -3.89 -6.35
CA MET A 109 3.57 -2.47 -6.00
C MET A 109 2.52 -1.78 -6.87
N ARG A 110 2.54 -2.02 -8.19
CA ARG A 110 1.59 -1.40 -9.13
C ARG A 110 0.15 -1.91 -8.97
N TYR A 111 0.00 -3.20 -8.69
CA TYR A 111 -1.30 -3.78 -8.36
C TYR A 111 -1.84 -3.16 -7.07
N ALA A 112 -1.02 -3.10 -6.01
CA ALA A 112 -1.43 -2.51 -4.73
C ALA A 112 -1.82 -1.02 -4.87
N GLU A 113 -1.03 -0.20 -5.58
CA GLU A 113 -1.37 1.20 -5.87
C GLU A 113 -2.72 1.33 -6.58
N ALA A 114 -2.96 0.51 -7.62
CA ALA A 114 -4.21 0.55 -8.37
C ALA A 114 -5.41 0.07 -7.55
N TYR A 115 -5.23 -0.98 -6.73
CA TYR A 115 -6.26 -1.51 -5.84
C TYR A 115 -6.65 -0.47 -4.77
N LEU A 116 -5.67 0.20 -4.16
CA LEU A 116 -5.91 1.29 -3.20
C LEU A 116 -6.69 2.44 -3.86
N ASN A 117 -6.31 2.83 -5.09
CA ASN A 117 -7.03 3.87 -5.83
C ASN A 117 -8.49 3.46 -6.14
N HIS A 118 -8.72 2.21 -6.50
CA HIS A 118 -10.06 1.66 -6.70
C HIS A 118 -10.91 1.74 -5.40
N MET A 119 -10.30 1.51 -4.23
CA MET A 119 -10.99 1.57 -2.94
C MET A 119 -11.37 2.98 -2.48
N ASN A 120 -10.84 4.05 -3.08
CA ASN A 120 -11.13 5.42 -2.65
C ASN A 120 -12.63 5.74 -2.62
N GLY A 121 -13.42 5.18 -3.56
CA GLY A 121 -14.88 5.34 -3.55
C GLY A 121 -15.55 4.71 -2.33
N ASN A 122 -15.08 3.52 -1.91
CA ASN A 122 -15.58 2.85 -0.71
C ASN A 122 -15.24 3.66 0.54
N ILE A 123 -14.01 4.14 0.65
CA ILE A 123 -13.55 4.96 1.79
C ILE A 123 -14.31 6.29 1.84
N ALA A 124 -14.56 6.93 0.70
CA ALA A 124 -15.40 8.12 0.62
C ALA A 124 -16.82 7.86 1.13
N GLY A 125 -17.42 6.74 0.75
CA GLY A 125 -18.70 6.30 1.26
C GLY A 125 -18.69 6.05 2.78
N LEU A 126 -17.62 5.48 3.33
CA LEU A 126 -17.44 5.28 4.77
C LEU A 126 -17.29 6.62 5.52
N ALA A 127 -16.46 7.52 5.01
CA ALA A 127 -16.23 8.84 5.58
C ALA A 127 -17.51 9.68 5.60
N ALA A 128 -18.30 9.63 4.53
CA ALA A 128 -19.56 10.36 4.42
C ALA A 128 -20.59 9.96 5.50
N LYS A 129 -20.60 8.69 5.97
CA LYS A 129 -21.48 8.24 7.07
C LYS A 129 -21.23 9.01 8.38
N TYR A 130 -20.01 9.53 8.54
CA TYR A 130 -19.60 10.33 9.70
C TYR A 130 -19.61 11.84 9.43
N GLY A 131 -20.06 12.26 8.24
CA GLY A 131 -20.03 13.66 7.82
C GLY A 131 -18.63 14.17 7.47
N PHE A 132 -17.67 13.27 7.21
CA PHE A 132 -16.31 13.63 6.81
C PHE A 132 -16.17 13.67 5.29
N HIS A 133 -15.20 14.44 4.80
CA HIS A 133 -14.80 14.45 3.40
C HIS A 133 -13.42 13.80 3.26
N ILE A 134 -13.27 12.81 2.38
CA ILE A 134 -11.93 12.34 1.99
C ILE A 134 -11.51 13.04 0.71
N ALA A 135 -10.26 13.49 0.64
CA ALA A 135 -9.71 14.05 -0.59
C ALA A 135 -9.77 13.03 -1.73
N THR A 136 -10.18 13.47 -2.92
CA THR A 136 -9.97 12.68 -4.13
C THR A 136 -8.47 12.58 -4.45
N PRO A 137 -8.02 11.65 -5.30
CA PRO A 137 -6.63 11.58 -5.74
C PRO A 137 -6.09 12.92 -6.26
N GLU A 138 -6.90 13.65 -7.03
CA GLU A 138 -6.56 14.96 -7.58
C GLU A 138 -6.42 16.02 -6.49
N GLU A 139 -7.33 16.01 -5.50
CA GLU A 139 -7.26 16.91 -4.35
C GLU A 139 -6.02 16.62 -3.50
N SER A 140 -5.75 15.35 -3.18
CA SER A 140 -4.56 14.92 -2.43
C SER A 140 -3.28 15.33 -3.16
N GLU A 141 -3.20 15.15 -4.48
CA GLU A 141 -2.04 15.56 -5.27
C GLU A 141 -1.86 17.09 -5.26
N ALA A 142 -2.94 17.86 -5.40
CA ALA A 142 -2.90 19.32 -5.35
C ALA A 142 -2.46 19.83 -3.97
N LEU A 143 -2.98 19.23 -2.90
CA LEU A 143 -2.61 19.58 -1.51
C LEU A 143 -1.16 19.21 -1.21
N PHE A 144 -0.70 18.03 -1.64
CA PHE A 144 0.70 17.64 -1.53
C PHE A 144 1.63 18.62 -2.28
N LYS A 145 1.27 19.01 -3.52
CA LYS A 145 2.05 19.98 -4.31
C LYS A 145 2.02 21.41 -3.75
N SER A 146 1.06 21.75 -2.89
CA SER A 146 0.98 23.07 -2.26
C SER A 146 2.17 23.36 -1.34
N GLN A 147 2.84 22.31 -0.81
CA GLN A 147 4.00 22.41 0.09
C GLN A 147 3.77 23.36 1.28
N ILE A 148 2.51 23.49 1.72
CA ILE A 148 2.15 24.27 2.90
C ILE A 148 2.80 23.60 4.11
N MET A 149 3.45 24.40 4.95
CA MET A 149 4.21 23.92 6.11
C MET A 149 3.42 24.15 7.39
N ARG A 150 3.48 23.18 8.32
CA ARG A 150 3.02 23.31 9.69
C ARG A 150 4.20 23.29 10.66
N LYS A 151 4.02 23.88 11.84
CA LYS A 151 4.96 23.70 12.96
C LYS A 151 4.70 22.37 13.65
N GLU A 152 5.78 21.68 13.98
CA GLU A 152 5.76 20.45 14.78
C GLU A 152 6.91 20.50 15.78
N GLY A 153 6.59 20.83 17.03
CA GLY A 153 7.58 21.15 18.04
C GLY A 153 8.47 22.32 17.60
N THR A 154 9.78 22.09 17.51
CA THR A 154 10.78 23.07 17.04
C THR A 154 11.02 23.00 15.53
N SER A 155 10.41 22.05 14.82
CA SER A 155 10.60 21.80 13.39
C SER A 155 9.45 22.35 12.56
N THR A 156 9.68 22.46 11.25
CA THR A 156 8.63 22.70 10.26
C THR A 156 8.56 21.52 9.32
N VAL A 157 7.35 21.02 9.08
CA VAL A 157 7.09 19.84 8.25
C VAL A 157 5.93 20.14 7.30
N PRO A 158 5.80 19.43 6.16
CA PRO A 158 4.63 19.58 5.30
C PRO A 158 3.32 19.30 6.06
N LEU A 159 2.31 20.12 5.83
CA LEU A 159 0.96 19.94 6.36
C LEU A 159 0.31 18.70 5.72
N PHE A 160 0.44 18.56 4.40
CA PHE A 160 -0.17 17.50 3.61
C PHE A 160 0.88 16.48 3.17
N GLU A 161 0.98 15.38 3.91
CA GLU A 161 1.94 14.29 3.68
C GLU A 161 1.32 12.90 3.89
N ALA A 162 0.00 12.86 4.14
CA ALA A 162 -0.77 11.63 4.23
C ALA A 162 -1.21 11.17 2.83
N ASP A 163 -1.38 9.86 2.68
CA ASP A 163 -1.87 9.27 1.43
C ASP A 163 -3.40 9.44 1.33
N ASP A 164 -4.10 9.23 2.44
CA ASP A 164 -5.53 9.49 2.57
C ASP A 164 -5.75 10.70 3.48
N MET A 165 -6.30 11.78 2.92
CA MET A 165 -6.53 13.03 3.65
C MET A 165 -8.02 13.18 3.98
N ILE A 166 -8.36 13.11 5.26
CA ILE A 166 -9.73 13.15 5.79
C ILE A 166 -9.98 14.49 6.46
N PHE A 167 -11.00 15.20 6.01
CA PHE A 167 -11.42 16.51 6.50
C PHE A 167 -12.62 16.37 7.44
N LEU A 168 -12.37 16.76 8.68
CA LEU A 168 -13.30 16.92 9.78
C LEU A 168 -13.91 18.32 9.74
N ASN A 169 -15.05 18.48 10.42
CA ASN A 169 -15.79 19.72 10.59
C ASN A 169 -16.20 19.92 12.06
N GLN A 170 -16.88 21.03 12.37
CA GLN A 170 -17.28 21.36 13.75
C GLN A 170 -18.20 20.33 14.44
N THR A 171 -18.90 19.49 13.67
CA THR A 171 -19.80 18.44 14.20
C THR A 171 -19.09 17.10 14.37
N SER A 172 -17.81 17.03 13.99
CA SER A 172 -17.00 15.82 14.07
C SER A 172 -16.64 15.49 15.51
N THR A 173 -16.49 14.20 15.80
CA THR A 173 -16.06 13.69 17.10
C THR A 173 -14.89 12.74 16.94
N GLY A 174 -14.05 12.63 17.96
CA GLY A 174 -12.98 11.65 18.04
C GLY A 174 -13.48 10.22 17.92
N ALA A 175 -14.68 9.94 18.45
CA ALA A 175 -15.33 8.64 18.33
C ALA A 175 -15.64 8.27 16.88
N ASN A 176 -16.15 9.22 16.08
CA ASN A 176 -16.41 9.02 14.66
C ASN A 176 -15.10 8.85 13.86
N ALA A 177 -14.06 9.64 14.19
CA ALA A 177 -12.75 9.51 13.56
C ALA A 177 -12.10 8.14 13.84
N LEU A 178 -12.16 7.65 15.08
CA LEU A 178 -11.72 6.32 15.46
C LEU A 178 -12.51 5.22 14.72
N ALA A 179 -13.83 5.35 14.65
CA ALA A 179 -14.68 4.39 13.95
C ALA A 179 -14.37 4.30 12.46
N LEU A 180 -14.10 5.43 11.80
CA LEU A 180 -13.63 5.44 10.41
C LEU A 180 -12.25 4.79 10.29
N LEU A 181 -11.29 5.17 11.15
CA LEU A 181 -9.94 4.61 11.11
C LEU A 181 -9.95 3.09 11.26
N ARG A 182 -10.81 2.53 12.12
CA ARG A 182 -10.99 1.09 12.27
C ARG A 182 -11.55 0.43 11.01
N GLN A 183 -12.58 1.02 10.39
CA GLN A 183 -13.13 0.49 9.13
C GLN A 183 -12.11 0.55 7.99
N MET A 184 -11.29 1.61 7.94
CA MET A 184 -10.19 1.70 6.97
C MET A 184 -9.12 0.65 7.26
N TYR A 185 -8.78 0.40 8.52
CA TYR A 185 -7.87 -0.68 8.90
C TYR A 185 -8.38 -2.04 8.41
N ASP A 186 -9.65 -2.38 8.66
CA ASP A 186 -10.24 -3.65 8.22
C ASP A 186 -10.33 -3.76 6.69
N LEU A 187 -10.57 -2.63 6.01
CA LEU A 187 -10.61 -2.58 4.54
C LEU A 187 -9.22 -2.76 3.92
N TYR A 188 -8.18 -2.17 4.52
CA TYR A 188 -6.80 -2.31 4.09
C TYR A 188 -6.13 -3.59 4.54
N LYS A 189 -6.69 -4.25 5.57
CA LYS A 189 -6.20 -5.50 6.14
C LYS A 189 -7.33 -6.52 6.35
N PRO A 190 -8.00 -6.97 5.28
CA PRO A 190 -9.05 -7.98 5.39
C PRO A 190 -8.47 -9.23 6.07
N ASN A 191 -9.16 -9.71 7.12
CA ASN A 191 -8.71 -10.83 7.94
C ASN A 191 -7.30 -10.67 8.56
N GLY A 192 -6.81 -9.43 8.70
CA GLY A 192 -5.47 -9.12 9.22
C GLY A 192 -4.35 -9.20 8.19
N ASP A 193 -4.64 -9.54 6.93
CA ASP A 193 -3.68 -9.60 5.83
C ASP A 193 -3.23 -8.18 5.42
N GLY A 194 -2.00 -7.82 5.78
CA GLY A 194 -1.40 -6.52 5.47
C GLY A 194 -0.60 -6.49 4.17
N VAL A 195 -0.77 -7.46 3.27
CA VAL A 195 0.07 -7.59 2.07
C VAL A 195 -0.16 -6.42 1.10
N LEU A 196 -1.39 -5.92 1.02
CA LEU A 196 -1.72 -4.74 0.22
C LEU A 196 -0.91 -3.52 0.66
N VAL A 197 -1.01 -3.17 1.94
CA VAL A 197 -0.31 -2.00 2.49
C VAL A 197 1.19 -2.23 2.61
N SER A 198 1.67 -3.45 2.85
CA SER A 198 3.11 -3.75 2.88
C SER A 198 3.77 -3.55 1.51
N SER A 199 3.04 -3.84 0.43
CA SER A 199 3.48 -3.65 -0.96
C SER A 199 3.69 -2.19 -1.36
N VAL A 200 3.15 -1.24 -0.57
CA VAL A 200 3.33 0.22 -0.74
C VAL A 200 3.98 0.89 0.48
N TYR A 201 4.69 0.12 1.31
CA TYR A 201 5.39 0.62 2.50
C TYR A 201 4.48 1.29 3.54
N GLY A 202 3.28 0.74 3.73
CA GLY A 202 2.24 1.23 4.63
C GLY A 202 1.36 2.32 4.00
N ARG A 203 0.28 2.67 4.69
CA ARG A 203 -0.65 3.72 4.26
C ARG A 203 -0.79 4.77 5.36
N LYS A 204 -0.55 6.04 5.04
CA LYS A 204 -0.67 7.16 5.97
C LYS A 204 -2.07 7.77 5.87
N ILE A 205 -2.77 7.82 7.00
CA ILE A 205 -4.11 8.40 7.13
C ILE A 205 -3.99 9.70 7.90
N GLY A 206 -4.33 10.82 7.29
CA GLY A 206 -4.25 12.14 7.90
C GLY A 206 -5.64 12.69 8.20
N PHE A 207 -5.88 13.09 9.44
CA PHE A 207 -7.05 13.85 9.83
C PHE A 207 -6.72 15.34 9.89
N TYR A 208 -7.58 16.13 9.28
CA TYR A 208 -7.48 17.58 9.16
C TYR A 208 -8.81 18.21 9.52
N TYR A 209 -8.81 19.35 10.19
CA TYR A 209 -10.03 20.09 10.48
C TYR A 209 -10.18 21.26 9.52
N LEU A 210 -11.31 21.33 8.81
CA LEU A 210 -11.66 22.46 7.97
C LEU A 210 -12.61 23.39 8.72
N PRO A 211 -12.22 24.66 8.99
CA PRO A 211 -13.08 25.61 9.70
C PRO A 211 -14.45 25.81 9.06
N ASN A 212 -15.45 26.14 9.87
CA ASN A 212 -16.82 26.30 9.38
C ASN A 212 -16.92 27.43 8.34
N GLY A 213 -17.61 27.15 7.22
CA GLY A 213 -17.72 28.06 6.09
C GLY A 213 -16.46 28.15 5.21
N GLU A 214 -15.37 27.47 5.56
CA GLU A 214 -14.19 27.37 4.71
C GLU A 214 -14.33 26.22 3.71
N THR A 215 -14.00 26.50 2.45
CA THR A 215 -14.03 25.52 1.36
C THR A 215 -12.63 25.23 0.82
N ASP A 216 -11.68 26.14 1.05
CA ASP A 216 -10.29 25.96 0.67
C ASP A 216 -9.58 25.03 1.64
N LYS A 217 -9.46 23.76 1.25
CA LYS A 217 -8.78 22.69 2.01
C LYS A 217 -7.34 23.04 2.40
N ARG A 218 -6.69 23.98 1.70
CA ARG A 218 -5.32 24.45 2.05
C ARG A 218 -5.26 25.17 3.40
N LYS A 219 -6.40 25.65 3.90
CA LYS A 219 -6.52 26.29 5.22
C LYS A 219 -6.92 25.32 6.33
N ALA A 220 -6.96 24.02 6.04
CA ALA A 220 -7.25 23.02 7.06
C ALA A 220 -6.15 23.01 8.14
N LEU A 221 -6.55 22.67 9.35
CA LEU A 221 -5.68 22.55 10.51
C LEU A 221 -5.33 21.08 10.72
N TYR A 222 -4.07 20.78 10.99
CA TYR A 222 -3.62 19.41 11.26
C TYR A 222 -4.22 18.89 12.57
N ILE A 223 -4.88 17.74 12.51
CA ILE A 223 -5.37 17.05 13.70
C ILE A 223 -4.39 15.94 14.07
N GLU A 224 -4.35 14.84 13.33
CA GLU A 224 -3.40 13.77 13.60
C GLU A 224 -3.18 12.88 12.39
N LYS A 225 -2.04 12.18 12.34
CA LYS A 225 -1.69 11.25 11.27
C LYS A 225 -1.42 9.86 11.85
N PHE A 226 -1.95 8.85 11.17
CA PHE A 226 -1.77 7.45 11.50
C PHE A 226 -1.09 6.73 10.35
N ARG A 227 -0.43 5.62 10.64
CA ARG A 227 0.15 4.71 9.66
C ARG A 227 -0.45 3.34 9.88
N ILE A 228 -1.09 2.81 8.84
CA ILE A 228 -1.48 1.40 8.78
C ILE A 228 -0.32 0.66 8.14
N GLY A 229 0.34 -0.18 8.93
CA GLY A 229 1.51 -0.96 8.50
C GLY A 229 1.16 -2.31 7.89
N GLY A 230 2.22 -3.02 7.47
CA GLY A 230 2.14 -4.33 6.84
C GLY A 230 1.75 -5.47 7.78
N ASP A 231 2.04 -6.70 7.38
CA ASP A 231 1.59 -7.94 8.05
C ASP A 231 2.00 -8.07 9.52
N LYS A 232 3.08 -7.41 9.93
CA LYS A 232 3.61 -7.48 11.29
C LYS A 232 3.06 -6.41 12.23
N GLU A 233 2.41 -5.38 11.70
CA GLU A 233 1.88 -4.27 12.49
C GLU A 233 0.39 -4.53 12.78
N GLU A 234 0.04 -4.64 14.04
CA GLU A 234 -1.33 -4.85 14.48
C GLU A 234 -2.08 -3.53 14.62
N TRP A 235 -3.38 -3.61 14.92
CA TRP A 235 -4.21 -2.43 15.17
C TRP A 235 -3.61 -1.48 16.23
N ARG A 236 -3.00 -2.06 17.27
CA ARG A 236 -2.32 -1.30 18.31
C ARG A 236 -1.16 -0.46 17.77
N ASP A 237 -0.39 -0.99 16.82
CA ASP A 237 0.72 -0.25 16.20
C ASP A 237 0.21 0.92 15.36
N THR A 238 -0.92 0.72 14.67
CA THR A 238 -1.60 1.80 13.95
C THR A 238 -1.98 2.93 14.90
N LEU A 239 -2.55 2.63 16.07
CA LEU A 239 -2.90 3.64 17.06
C LEU A 239 -1.66 4.35 17.62
N MET A 240 -0.61 3.58 17.99
CA MET A 240 0.65 4.13 18.51
C MET A 240 1.37 5.03 17.52
N SER A 241 1.20 4.82 16.22
CA SER A 241 1.81 5.67 15.19
C SER A 241 1.34 7.14 15.27
N GLY A 242 0.13 7.39 15.77
CA GLY A 242 -0.41 8.74 15.94
C GLY A 242 -0.27 9.30 17.35
N ILE A 243 -0.40 8.47 18.39
CA ILE A 243 -0.37 8.93 19.80
C ILE A 243 0.99 8.79 20.48
N GLY A 244 1.95 8.11 19.84
CA GLY A 244 3.24 7.76 20.41
C GLY A 244 3.26 6.42 21.15
N TYR A 245 4.46 5.98 21.53
CA TYR A 245 4.66 4.72 22.25
C TYR A 245 3.95 4.74 23.60
N SER A 246 3.30 3.62 23.93
CA SER A 246 2.66 3.38 25.21
C SER A 246 2.74 1.89 25.54
N ASP A 247 2.79 1.52 26.82
CA ASP A 247 2.66 0.13 27.29
C ASP A 247 1.20 -0.26 27.53
N GLU A 248 0.25 0.64 27.26
CA GLU A 248 -1.17 0.41 27.47
C GLU A 248 -1.76 -0.55 26.43
N ASN A 249 -2.91 -1.13 26.77
CA ASN A 249 -3.69 -1.95 25.85
C ASN A 249 -4.41 -1.09 24.80
N ALA A 250 -4.87 -1.73 23.72
CA ALA A 250 -5.51 -1.03 22.60
C ALA A 250 -6.74 -0.21 23.02
N GLU A 251 -7.60 -0.74 23.90
CA GLU A 251 -8.81 -0.02 24.37
C GLU A 251 -8.49 1.28 25.11
N HIS A 252 -7.43 1.29 25.93
CA HIS A 252 -7.00 2.52 26.61
C HIS A 252 -6.46 3.55 25.62
N ILE A 253 -5.68 3.08 24.64
CA ILE A 253 -5.14 3.92 23.57
C ILE A 253 -6.27 4.50 22.72
N GLU A 254 -7.30 3.71 22.38
CA GLU A 254 -8.49 4.18 21.66
C GLU A 254 -9.18 5.33 22.40
N ARG A 255 -9.40 5.20 23.73
CA ARG A 255 -9.99 6.29 24.54
C ARG A 255 -9.13 7.55 24.54
N LYS A 256 -7.80 7.40 24.64
CA LYS A 256 -6.86 8.54 24.55
C LYS A 256 -6.91 9.21 23.19
N LEU A 257 -7.00 8.43 22.12
CA LEU A 257 -7.12 8.93 20.76
C LEU A 257 -8.42 9.74 20.58
N VAL A 258 -9.55 9.23 21.05
CA VAL A 258 -10.83 9.97 21.01
C VAL A 258 -10.69 11.32 21.72
N ALA A 259 -10.18 11.31 22.95
CA ALA A 259 -9.99 12.53 23.73
C ALA A 259 -9.00 13.51 23.08
N LEU A 260 -7.93 13.00 22.44
CA LEU A 260 -6.96 13.79 21.71
C LEU A 260 -7.60 14.52 20.52
N ILE A 261 -8.35 13.79 19.69
CA ILE A 261 -9.02 14.35 18.52
C ILE A 261 -10.07 15.37 18.94
N ASP A 262 -10.92 15.05 19.92
CA ASP A 262 -11.93 15.98 20.43
C ASP A 262 -11.30 17.28 20.92
N ARG A 263 -10.22 17.18 21.71
CA ARG A 263 -9.47 18.36 22.18
C ARG A 263 -8.92 19.19 21.01
N LYS A 264 -8.31 18.55 20.01
CA LYS A 264 -7.74 19.26 18.85
C LYS A 264 -8.82 19.92 17.99
N ILE A 265 -9.99 19.30 17.84
CA ILE A 265 -11.14 19.91 17.18
C ILE A 265 -11.60 21.14 17.96
N GLN A 266 -11.72 21.05 19.29
CA GLN A 266 -12.13 22.19 20.12
C GLN A 266 -11.14 23.36 20.03
N GLN A 267 -9.83 23.10 20.07
CA GLN A 267 -8.78 24.11 19.87
C GLN A 267 -8.89 24.77 18.49
N ALA A 268 -9.10 23.96 17.46
CA ALA A 268 -9.30 24.44 16.10
C ALA A 268 -10.57 25.31 15.94
N VAL A 269 -11.62 25.02 16.70
CA VAL A 269 -12.86 25.83 16.75
C VAL A 269 -12.65 27.13 17.53
N SER A 270 -11.93 27.11 18.65
CA SER A 270 -11.65 28.30 19.47
C SER A 270 -10.62 29.24 18.86
N GLY A 271 -9.83 28.76 17.88
CA GLY A 271 -8.75 29.53 17.26
C GLY A 271 -7.48 29.60 18.11
N GLU A 272 -7.31 28.63 19.04
CA GLU A 272 -6.14 28.45 19.90
C GLU A 272 -5.14 27.45 19.30
#